data_AF-A0A3N2N3B2-F1
#
_entry.id   AF-A0A3N2N3B2-F1
#
_cell.length_a   1.000
_cell.length_b   1.000
_cell.length_c   1.000
_cell.angle_alpha   90.00
_cell.angle_beta   90.00
_cell.angle_gamma   90.00
#
_symmetry.space_group_name_H-M   'P 1'
#
loop_
_entity.id
_entity.type
_entity.pdbx_description
1 polymer ?
#
loop_
_entity_poly.entity_id
_entity_poly.type
_entity_poly.pdbx_seq_one_letter_code
_entity_poly.pdbx_strand_id
1 'polypeptide(L)' 'MDIVNQISTTCSCDGQTAQEYLEAEVRHLQELQELNDLREDDLYMACSNLGIEDDYVEYLSTVWLWPDAQNLTI' A
#
# COMPACT_ATOMS: atom_id res chain seq x y z
N MET A 1 1.76 -12.88 -7.45
CA MET A 1 3.06 -12.18 -7.47
C MET A 1 3.19 -11.50 -6.13
N ASP A 2 4.38 -11.50 -5.51
CA ASP A 2 4.57 -10.86 -4.20
C ASP A 2 4.82 -9.35 -4.41
N ILE A 3 4.09 -8.50 -3.69
CA ILE A 3 4.16 -7.04 -3.84
C ILE A 3 5.58 -6.50 -3.58
N VAL A 4 6.30 -7.06 -2.60
CA VAL A 4 7.68 -6.65 -2.28
C VAL A 4 8.62 -7.03 -3.42
N ASN A 5 8.41 -8.17 -4.08
CA ASN A 5 9.19 -8.55 -5.26
C ASN A 5 8.93 -7.63 -6.46
N GLN A 6 7.71 -7.10 -6.60
CA GLN A 6 7.41 -6.17 -7.68
C GLN A 6 8.05 -4.81 -7.44
N ILE A 7 7.94 -4.29 -6.21
CA ILE A 7 8.61 -3.07 -5.78
C ILE A 7 10.12 -3.21 -5.96
N SER A 8 10.73 -4.29 -5.46
CA SER A 8 12.18 -4.54 -5.54
C SER A 8 12.69 -4.58 -6.98
N THR A 9 11.88 -5.12 -7.91
CA THR A 9 12.17 -5.13 -9.34
C THR A 9 12.11 -3.72 -9.93
N THR A 10 11.09 -2.93 -9.60
CA THR A 10 10.91 -1.57 -10.13
C THR A 10 11.98 -0.59 -9.61
N CYS A 11 12.27 -0.61 -8.30
CA CYS A 11 13.31 0.23 -7.70
C CYS A 11 14.75 -0.27 -7.97
N SER A 12 14.91 -1.51 -8.46
CA SER A 12 16.21 -2.21 -8.50
C SER A 12 16.92 -2.24 -7.14
N CYS A 13 16.15 -2.43 -6.07
CA CYS A 13 16.61 -2.48 -4.68
C CYS A 13 16.42 -3.88 -4.09
N ASP A 14 16.99 -4.16 -2.91
CA ASP A 14 16.77 -5.44 -2.23
C ASP A 14 15.37 -5.53 -1.61
N GLY A 15 14.98 -6.75 -1.22
CA GLY A 15 13.66 -6.99 -0.64
C GLY A 15 13.42 -6.26 0.68
N GLN A 16 14.47 -6.01 1.48
CA GLN A 16 14.33 -5.25 2.72
C GLN A 16 14.00 -3.78 2.42
N THR A 17 14.73 -3.16 1.50
CA THR A 17 14.52 -1.78 1.08
C THR A 17 13.12 -1.60 0.46
N ALA A 18 12.70 -2.55 -0.38
CA ALA A 18 11.36 -2.57 -0.97
C ALA A 18 10.26 -2.67 0.09
N GLN A 19 10.47 -3.46 1.14
CA GLN A 19 9.55 -3.56 2.25
C GLN A 19 9.49 -2.26 3.07
N GLU A 20 10.63 -1.60 3.31
CA GLU A 20 10.67 -0.30 3.99
C GLU A 20 9.89 0.79 3.21
N TYR A 21 9.96 0.78 1.88
CA TYR A 21 9.15 1.69 1.04
C TYR A 21 7.66 1.39 1.16
N LEU A 22 7.27 0.11 1.10
CA LEU A 22 5.88 -0.30 1.27
C LEU A 22 5.33 0.13 2.64
N GLU A 23 6.09 -0.12 3.70
CA GLU A 23 5.70 0.24 5.07
C GLU A 23 5.59 1.76 5.27
N ALA A 24 6.43 2.54 4.60
CA ALA A 24 6.38 4.00 4.64
C ALA A 24 5.09 4.55 3.97
N GLU A 25 4.75 4.05 2.79
CA GLU A 25 3.52 4.45 2.09
C GLU A 25 2.26 4.01 2.86
N VAL A 26 2.24 2.78 3.39
CA VAL A 26 1.13 2.31 4.23
C VAL A 26 0.96 3.18 5.47
N ARG A 27 2.05 3.56 6.14
CA ARG A 27 2.00 4.46 7.30
C ARG A 27 1.42 5.82 6.94
N HIS A 28 1.86 6.41 5.82
CA HIS A 28 1.33 7.68 5.34
C HIS A 28 -0.18 7.62 5.07
N LEU A 29 -0.65 6.55 4.43
CA LEU A 29 -2.07 6.34 4.18
C LEU A 29 -2.88 6.14 5.49
N GLN A 30 -2.31 5.46 6.48
CA GLN A 30 -2.92 5.32 7.81
C GLN A 30 -3.04 6.67 8.52
N GLU A 31 -2.02 7.52 8.46
CA GLU A 31 -2.06 8.88 9.02
C GLU A 31 -3.18 9.72 8.37
N LEU A 32 -3.34 9.63 7.05
CA LEU A 32 -4.45 10.29 6.33
C LEU A 32 -5.82 9.73 6.75
N GLN A 33 -5.91 8.41 6.97
CA GLN A 33 -7.15 7.75 7.41
C GLN A 33 -7.55 8.20 8.81
N GLU A 34 -6.61 8.26 9.74
CA GLU A 34 -6.83 8.72 11.12
C GLU A 34 -7.33 10.16 11.17
N LEU A 35 -6.90 10.99 10.21
CA LEU A 35 -7.35 12.37 10.03
C LEU A 35 -8.65 12.50 9.22
N ASN A 36 -9.22 11.38 8.75
CA ASN A 36 -10.36 11.33 7.84
C ASN A 36 -10.15 12.19 6.58
N ASP A 37 -8.91 12.27 6.09
CA ASP A 37 -8.53 12.98 4.86
C ASP A 37 -8.04 12.02 3.76
N LEU A 38 -7.99 10.71 4.03
CA LEU A 38 -7.64 9.69 3.05
C LEU A 38 -8.64 9.68 1.88
N ARG A 39 -8.12 9.78 0.66
CA ARG A 39 -8.88 9.72 -0.60
C ARG A 39 -8.39 8.57 -1.47
N GLU A 40 -9.22 8.23 -2.44
CA GLU A 40 -8.86 7.20 -3.44
C GLU A 40 -7.59 7.59 -4.21
N ASP A 41 -7.44 8.87 -4.56
CA ASP A 41 -6.25 9.41 -5.23
C ASP A 41 -4.94 9.17 -4.45
N ASP A 42 -4.99 9.17 -3.12
CA ASP A 42 -3.81 8.90 -2.29
C ASP A 42 -3.35 7.44 -2.43
N LEU A 43 -4.29 6.51 -2.63
CA LEU A 43 -3.98 5.10 -2.87
C LEU A 43 -3.32 4.90 -4.23
N TYR A 44 -3.84 5.53 -5.29
CA TYR A 44 -3.20 5.50 -6.61
C TYR A 44 -1.81 6.16 -6.57
N MET A 45 -1.66 7.25 -5.81
CA MET A 45 -0.36 7.90 -5.64
C MET A 45 0.64 7.01 -4.92
N ALA A 46 0.22 6.27 -3.87
CA ALA A 46 1.07 5.28 -3.21
C ALA A 46 1.50 4.15 -4.17
N CYS A 47 0.60 3.61 -4.99
CA CYS A 47 0.95 2.64 -6.03
C CYS A 47 1.98 3.20 -7.02
N SER A 48 1.77 4.44 -7.48
CA SER A 48 2.72 5.13 -8.37
C SER A 48 4.10 5.35 -7.71
N ASN A 49 4.15 5.74 -6.43
CA ASN A 49 5.40 5.94 -5.69
C ASN A 49 6.18 4.64 -5.52
N LEU A 50 5.47 3.53 -5.30
CA LEU A 50 6.03 2.19 -5.17
C LEU A 50 6.39 1.56 -6.53
N GLY A 51 5.95 2.17 -7.63
CA GLY A 51 6.16 1.64 -8.97
C GLY A 51 5.45 0.31 -9.22
N ILE A 52 4.25 0.17 -8.64
CA ILE A 52 3.35 -0.98 -8.83
C ILE A 52 2.09 -0.55 -9.58
N GLU A 53 1.36 -1.53 -10.11
CA GLU A 53 0.15 -1.29 -10.90
C GLU A 53 -1.04 -0.89 -10.00
N ASP A 54 -1.99 -0.17 -10.60
CA ASP A 54 -3.19 0.34 -9.91
C ASP A 54 -4.10 -0.77 -9.35
N ASP A 55 -3.98 -2.01 -9.85
CA ASP A 55 -4.70 -3.19 -9.33
C ASP A 55 -4.37 -3.47 -7.84
N TYR A 56 -3.28 -2.91 -7.31
CA TYR A 56 -2.90 -3.01 -5.90
C TYR A 56 -3.63 -2.02 -4.98
N VAL A 57 -4.41 -1.08 -5.52
CA VAL A 57 -5.21 -0.13 -4.71
C VAL A 57 -6.24 -0.85 -3.84
N GLU A 58 -6.92 -1.87 -4.38
CA GLU A 58 -7.86 -2.68 -3.61
C GLU A 58 -7.14 -3.40 -2.45
N TYR A 59 -5.94 -3.90 -2.70
CA TYR A 59 -5.12 -4.55 -1.67
C TYR A 59 -4.71 -3.57 -0.56
N LEU A 60 -4.24 -2.36 -0.90
CA LEU A 60 -3.88 -1.33 0.07
C LEU A 60 -5.08 -0.89 0.92
N SER A 61 -6.23 -0.62 0.28
CA SER A 61 -7.45 -0.16 0.96
C SER A 61 -8.07 -1.21 1.89
N THR A 62 -8.03 -2.49 1.52
CA THR A 62 -8.72 -3.55 2.27
C THR A 62 -7.83 -4.27 3.27
N VAL A 63 -6.61 -4.65 2.88
CA VAL A 63 -5.74 -5.50 3.69
C VAL A 63 -4.90 -4.70 4.67
N TRP A 64 -4.37 -3.56 4.23
CA TRP A 64 -3.39 -2.78 5.01
C TRP A 64 -4.01 -1.64 5.79
N LEU A 65 -5.06 -1.03 5.24
CA LEU A 65 -5.72 0.10 5.85
C LEU A 65 -6.87 -0.29 6.77
N TRP A 66 -7.49 -1.46 6.58
CA TRP A 66 -8.53 -1.98 7.48
C TRP A 66 -8.30 -3.46 7.83
N PRO A 67 -7.33 -3.76 8.72
CA PRO A 67 -7.09 -5.13 9.17
C PRO A 67 -8.34 -5.80 9.76
N ASP A 68 -9.22 -5.01 10.38
CA ASP A 68 -10.49 -5.49 10.97
C ASP A 68 -11.56 -5.85 9.93
N ALA A 69 -11.46 -5.34 8.69
CA ALA A 69 -12.40 -5.65 7.61
C ALA A 69 -12.33 -7.13 7.18
N GLN A 70 -11.22 -7.83 7.47
CA GLN A 70 -11.10 -9.27 7.24
C GLN A 70 -12.01 -10.12 8.14
N ASN A 71 -12.57 -9.54 9.20
CA ASN A 71 -13.46 -10.22 10.14
C ASN A 71 -14.95 -9.88 9.93
N LEU A 72 -15.28 -9.11 8.88
CA LEU A 72 -16.65 -8.76 8.48
C LEU A 72 -17.08 -9.59 7.27
N THR A 73 -17.04 -10.92 7.41
CA THR A 73 -17.85 -11.81 6.55
C THR A 73 -19.21 -11.97 7.24
N ILE A 74 -20.25 -11.31 6.72
CA ILE A 74 -21.65 -11.61 7.08
C ILE A 74 -22.03 -12.96 6.46
#